data_AF-A0A9D1NZL6-F1
#
_entry.id   AF-A0A9D1NZL6-F1
#
_cell.length_a   1.000
_cell.length_b   1.000
_cell.length_c   1.000
_cell.angle_alpha   90.00
_cell.angle_beta   90.00
_cell.angle_gamma   90.00
#
_symmetry.space_group_name_H-M   'P 1'
#
loop_
_entity.id
_entity.type
_entity.pdbx_description
1 polymer ?
#
loop_
_entity_poly.entity_id
_entity_poly.type
_entity_poly.pdbx_seq_one_letter_code
_entity_poly.pdbx_strand_id
1 'polypeptide(L)'
;MIEIKIAIDEVDYEGALETLYPVLAEYLSEKTENSLLAGILSRTKGFPVKAVKAGLKTLPQDTKDELAVLCLNHYKEKIVDSLVNILGKQGILLKVLDMEMECRKEPDDRYFSV
;
A
#
# COMPACT_ATOMS: atom_id res chain seq x y z
N MET A 1 17.78 -19.72 -3.92
CA MET A 1 16.80 -18.70 -3.50
C MET A 1 15.81 -18.55 -4.63
N ILE A 2 14.51 -18.57 -4.35
CA ILE A 2 13.44 -18.40 -5.37
C ILE A 2 12.84 -17.01 -5.14
N GLU A 3 12.65 -16.25 -6.21
CA GLU A 3 12.01 -14.94 -6.19
C GLU A 3 10.63 -15.02 -6.86
N ILE A 4 9.63 -14.41 -6.24
CA ILE A 4 8.26 -14.33 -6.77
C ILE A 4 7.96 -12.85 -7.01
N LYS A 5 7.58 -12.50 -8.24
CA LYS A 5 7.12 -11.16 -8.59
C LYS A 5 5.61 -11.19 -8.80
N ILE A 6 4.89 -10.41 -7.99
CA ILE A 6 3.44 -10.29 -8.07
C ILE A 6 3.12 -8.87 -8.54
N ALA A 7 2.37 -8.77 -9.64
CA ALA A 7 1.76 -7.51 -10.05
C ALA A 7 0.34 -7.47 -9.46
N ILE A 8 0.01 -6.36 -8.80
CA ILE A 8 -1.31 -6.12 -8.23
C ILE A 8 -1.89 -4.92 -8.97
N ASP A 9 -3.09 -5.08 -9.50
CA ASP A 9 -3.89 -4.02 -10.11
C ASP A 9 -5.25 -3.95 -9.40
N GLU A 10 -5.96 -2.84 -9.58
CA GLU A 10 -7.35 -2.64 -9.13
C GLU A 10 -7.61 -2.91 -7.63
N VAL A 11 -6.89 -2.21 -6.74
CA VAL A 11 -7.15 -2.29 -5.29
C VAL A 11 -8.42 -1.50 -4.90
N ASP A 12 -9.40 -2.15 -4.25
CA ASP A 12 -10.59 -1.48 -3.73
C ASP A 12 -10.32 -0.73 -2.41
N TYR A 13 -9.73 0.46 -2.53
CA TYR A 13 -9.46 1.34 -1.40
C TYR A 13 -10.74 1.87 -0.73
N GLU A 14 -11.85 1.95 -1.46
CA GLU A 14 -13.10 2.49 -0.92
C GLU A 14 -13.80 1.49 0.00
N GLY A 15 -13.78 0.22 -0.38
CA GLY A 15 -14.25 -0.90 0.43
C GLY A 15 -13.31 -1.18 1.60
N ALA A 16 -12.00 -1.02 1.42
CA ALA A 16 -11.01 -1.25 2.47
C ALA A 16 -10.85 -0.08 3.46
N LEU A 17 -11.45 1.09 3.20
CA LEU A 17 -11.17 2.32 3.94
C LEU A 17 -11.34 2.18 5.46
N GLU A 18 -12.41 1.57 5.96
CA GLU A 18 -12.61 1.43 7.41
C GLU A 18 -11.50 0.59 8.07
N THR A 19 -10.98 -0.41 7.34
CA THR A 19 -9.86 -1.24 7.78
C THR A 19 -8.52 -0.51 7.68
N LEU A 20 -8.35 0.29 6.63
CA LEU A 20 -7.11 1.03 6.36
C LEU A 20 -7.02 2.34 7.14
N TYR A 21 -8.15 2.92 7.57
CA TYR A 21 -8.21 4.23 8.21
C TYR A 21 -7.30 4.35 9.45
N PRO A 22 -7.19 3.36 10.35
CA PRO A 22 -6.27 3.45 11.49
C PRO A 22 -4.80 3.52 11.04
N VAL A 23 -4.41 2.69 10.06
CA VAL A 23 -3.05 2.66 9.52
C VAL A 23 -2.73 3.96 8.80
N LEU A 24 -3.69 4.45 8.02
CA LEU A 24 -3.61 5.75 7.37
C LEU A 24 -3.48 6.85 8.42
N ALA A 25 -4.35 6.91 9.43
CA ALA A 25 -4.33 7.93 10.48
C ALA A 25 -3.03 7.94 11.30
N GLU A 26 -2.50 6.77 11.64
CA GLU A 26 -1.22 6.59 12.33
C GLU A 26 -0.06 7.12 11.48
N TYR A 27 0.07 6.67 10.23
CA TYR A 27 1.09 7.17 9.29
C TYR A 27 0.97 8.66 8.99
N LEU A 28 -0.27 9.15 8.88
CA LEU A 28 -0.60 10.54 8.67
C LEU A 28 -0.28 11.40 9.92
N SER A 29 -0.27 10.81 11.11
CA SER A 29 0.09 11.51 12.35
C SER A 29 1.60 11.51 12.64
N GLU A 30 2.32 10.47 12.19
CA GLU A 30 3.73 10.24 12.52
C GLU A 30 4.72 10.69 11.44
N LYS A 31 4.33 10.77 10.16
CA LYS A 31 5.24 11.17 9.07
C LYS A 31 4.89 12.52 8.43
N THR A 32 5.44 13.57 9.02
CA THR A 32 5.57 14.91 8.43
C THR A 32 6.63 15.02 7.31
N GLU A 33 7.34 13.94 6.96
CA GLU A 33 8.45 13.99 5.99
C GLU A 33 8.05 13.68 4.53
N ASN A 34 6.89 13.04 4.28
CA ASN A 34 6.38 12.86 2.91
C ASN A 34 5.55 14.09 2.50
N SER A 35 6.14 14.98 1.68
CA SER A 35 5.55 16.28 1.31
C SER A 35 4.17 16.20 0.65
N LEU A 36 3.88 15.11 -0.06
CA LEU A 36 2.57 14.86 -0.69
C LEU A 36 1.48 14.55 0.35
N LEU A 37 1.81 13.74 1.36
CA LEU A 37 0.87 13.37 2.43
C LEU A 37 0.63 14.53 3.40
N ALA A 38 1.65 15.36 3.63
CA ALA A 38 1.53 16.61 4.40
C ALA A 38 0.52 17.60 3.77
N GLY A 39 0.45 17.67 2.44
CA GLY A 39 -0.51 18.50 1.72
C GLY A 39 -1.97 18.08 1.94
N ILE A 40 -2.23 16.77 1.93
CA ILE A 40 -3.56 16.20 2.20
C ILE A 40 -3.93 16.39 3.68
N LEU A 41 -2.97 16.21 4.59
CA LEU A 41 -3.13 16.36 6.04
C LEU A 41 -3.53 17.76 6.49
N SER A 42 -2.93 18.78 5.88
CA SER A 42 -3.29 20.17 6.17
C SER A 42 -4.77 20.46 5.89
N ARG A 43 -5.39 19.69 5.00
CA ARG A 43 -6.82 19.81 4.64
C ARG A 43 -7.74 18.88 5.41
N THR A 44 -7.25 17.89 6.17
CA THR A 44 -8.09 16.82 6.75
C THR A 44 -8.08 16.69 8.27
N LYS A 45 -7.26 17.48 9.00
CA LYS A 45 -7.32 17.50 10.48
C LYS A 45 -8.73 17.89 10.97
N GLY A 46 -9.42 16.93 11.60
CA GLY A 46 -10.77 17.11 12.16
C GLY A 46 -11.93 16.74 11.23
N PHE A 47 -11.66 16.14 10.06
CA PHE A 47 -12.72 15.77 9.13
C PHE A 47 -13.40 14.44 9.52
N PRO A 48 -14.73 14.34 9.38
CA PRO A 48 -15.45 13.09 9.59
C PRO A 48 -14.99 12.03 8.58
N VAL A 49 -15.04 10.74 8.95
CA VAL A 49 -14.65 9.59 8.10
C VAL A 49 -15.24 9.67 6.68
N LYS A 50 -16.47 10.19 6.55
CA LYS A 50 -17.14 10.43 5.25
C LYS A 50 -16.41 11.43 4.35
N ALA A 51 -15.79 12.45 4.92
CA ALA A 51 -15.03 13.44 4.16
C ALA A 51 -13.62 12.94 3.84
N VAL A 52 -13.03 12.08 4.69
CA VAL A 52 -11.81 11.35 4.33
C VAL A 52 -12.08 10.40 3.15
N LYS A 53 -13.22 9.70 3.16
CA LYS A 53 -13.68 8.88 2.04
C LYS A 53 -13.86 9.68 0.75
N ALA A 54 -14.46 10.86 0.83
CA ALA A 54 -14.61 11.75 -0.32
C ALA A 54 -13.25 12.27 -0.82
N GLY A 55 -12.32 12.60 0.08
CA GLY A 55 -10.97 13.04 -0.26
C GLY A 55 -10.15 11.97 -0.96
N LEU A 56 -10.22 10.70 -0.50
CA LEU A 56 -9.52 9.58 -1.12
C LEU A 56 -9.95 9.35 -2.58
N LYS A 57 -11.23 9.52 -2.90
CA LYS A 57 -11.74 9.41 -4.27
C LYS A 57 -11.06 10.40 -5.22
N THR A 58 -10.81 11.61 -4.71
CA THR A 58 -10.23 12.71 -5.48
C THR A 58 -8.70 12.67 -5.58
N LEU A 59 -8.04 11.72 -4.93
CA LEU A 59 -6.59 11.59 -5.04
C LEU A 59 -6.17 11.14 -6.44
N PRO A 60 -5.03 11.66 -6.95
CA PRO A 60 -4.39 11.12 -8.13
C PRO A 60 -4.09 9.62 -7.99
N GLN A 61 -4.06 8.90 -9.10
CA GLN A 61 -3.84 7.45 -9.11
C GLN A 61 -2.49 7.08 -8.46
N ASP A 62 -1.41 7.77 -8.81
CA ASP A 62 -0.08 7.56 -8.24
C ASP A 62 -0.08 7.65 -6.70
N THR A 63 -0.86 8.58 -6.14
CA THR A 63 -0.99 8.72 -4.68
C THR A 63 -1.79 7.57 -4.08
N LYS A 64 -2.82 7.06 -4.76
CA LYS A 64 -3.57 5.88 -4.31
C LYS A 64 -2.69 4.65 -4.28
N ASP A 65 -1.85 4.48 -5.31
CA ASP A 65 -0.93 3.35 -5.41
C ASP A 65 0.15 3.40 -4.31
N GLU A 66 0.70 4.57 -4.02
CA GLU A 66 1.62 4.75 -2.88
C GLU A 66 0.96 4.40 -1.54
N LEU A 67 -0.33 4.76 -1.36
CA LEU A 67 -1.08 4.38 -0.17
C LEU A 67 -1.31 2.86 -0.09
N ALA A 68 -1.58 2.17 -1.21
CA ALA A 68 -1.62 0.70 -1.23
C ALA A 68 -0.32 0.10 -0.75
N VAL A 69 0.79 0.55 -1.32
CA VAL A 69 2.12 0.02 -1.00
C VAL A 69 2.42 0.18 0.48
N LEU A 70 2.08 1.34 1.04
CA LEU A 70 2.23 1.61 2.47
C LEU A 70 1.38 0.67 3.33
N CYS A 71 0.11 0.45 2.97
CA CYS A 71 -0.77 -0.48 3.66
C CYS A 71 -0.29 -1.94 3.56
N LEU A 72 0.15 -2.38 2.37
CA LEU A 72 0.67 -3.73 2.16
C LEU A 72 1.94 -3.98 2.96
N ASN A 73 2.86 -3.00 2.99
CA ASN A 73 4.07 -3.07 3.80
C ASN A 73 3.75 -3.11 5.30
N HIS A 74 2.71 -2.40 5.77
CA HIS A 74 2.27 -2.49 7.16
C HIS A 74 1.77 -3.90 7.52
N TYR A 75 1.09 -4.59 6.61
CA TYR A 75 0.58 -5.94 6.83
C TYR A 75 1.52 -7.07 6.37
N LYS A 76 2.77 -6.77 6.00
CA LYS A 76 3.71 -7.73 5.38
C LYS A 76 3.86 -9.03 6.17
N GLU A 77 3.97 -8.95 7.49
CA GLU A 77 4.17 -10.13 8.34
C GLU A 77 2.94 -11.05 8.31
N LYS A 78 1.73 -10.47 8.33
CA LYS A 78 0.49 -11.25 8.23
C LYS A 78 0.33 -11.92 6.86
N ILE A 79 0.80 -11.27 5.80
CA ILE A 79 0.80 -11.83 4.45
C ILE A 79 1.77 -13.01 4.39
N VAL A 80 2.99 -12.85 4.94
CA VAL A 80 3.99 -13.91 5.05
C VAL A 80 3.46 -15.10 5.86
N ASP A 81 2.88 -14.86 7.03
CA ASP A 81 2.29 -15.90 7.87
C ASP A 81 1.19 -16.65 7.14
N SER A 82 0.33 -15.94 6.41
CA SER A 82 -0.74 -16.55 5.62
C SER A 82 -0.18 -17.46 4.53
N LEU A 83 0.86 -17.02 3.81
CA LEU A 83 1.52 -17.81 2.76
C LEU A 83 2.15 -19.09 3.34
N VAL A 84 2.91 -18.96 4.43
CA VAL A 84 3.55 -20.09 5.12
C VAL A 84 2.49 -21.08 5.64
N ASN A 85 1.41 -20.59 6.23
CA ASN A 85 0.34 -21.43 6.76
C ASN A 85 -0.41 -22.18 5.66
N ILE A 86 -0.72 -21.54 4.53
CA ILE A 86 -1.40 -22.18 3.40
C ILE A 86 -0.54 -23.32 2.84
N LEU A 87 0.75 -23.07 2.61
CA LEU A 87 1.65 -24.08 2.06
C LEU A 87 1.97 -25.19 3.07
N GLY A 88 2.12 -24.85 4.34
CA GLY A 88 2.31 -25.82 5.42
C GLY A 88 1.15 -26.80 5.53
N LYS A 89 -0.10 -26.34 5.34
CA LYS A 89 -1.29 -27.22 5.26
C LYS A 89 -1.26 -28.19 4.07
N GLN A 90 -0.51 -27.86 3.02
CA GLN A 90 -0.29 -28.74 1.86
C GLN A 90 0.97 -29.61 2.03
N GLY A 91 1.62 -29.60 3.20
CA GLY A 91 2.85 -30.34 3.46
C GLY A 91 4.12 -29.69 2.89
N ILE A 92 4.02 -28.44 2.41
CA ILE A 92 5.13 -27.69 1.83
C ILE A 92 5.68 -26.73 2.89
N LEU A 93 6.91 -26.99 3.34
CA LEU A 93 7.59 -26.11 4.29
C LEU A 93 8.25 -24.95 3.53
N LEU A 94 7.70 -23.75 3.71
CA LEU A 94 8.25 -22.52 3.13
C LEU A 94 8.94 -21.68 4.21
N LYS A 95 10.13 -21.17 3.89
CA LYS A 95 10.77 -20.08 4.63
C LYS A 95 10.81 -18.85 3.75
N VAL A 96 10.09 -17.80 4.13
CA VAL A 96 10.19 -16.48 3.49
C VAL A 96 11.33 -15.73 4.15
N LEU A 97 12.28 -15.25 3.34
CA LEU A 97 13.42 -14.48 3.82
C LEU A 97 13.10 -12.99 3.91
N ASP A 98 12.36 -12.50 2.92
CA ASP A 98 11.97 -11.09 2.82
C ASP A 98 10.72 -10.94 1.95
N MET A 99 10.01 -9.82 2.12
CA MET A 99 8.87 -9.40 1.33
C MET A 99 8.83 -7.88 1.29
N GLU A 100 8.95 -7.33 0.09
CA GLU A 100 8.90 -5.90 -0.17
C GLU A 100 7.79 -5.61 -1.19
N MET A 101 7.06 -4.52 -0.95
CA MET A 101 6.07 -4.00 -1.88
C MET A 101 6.51 -2.62 -2.34
N GLU A 102 6.46 -2.39 -3.64
CA GLU A 102 6.87 -1.14 -4.27
C GLU A 102 5.90 -0.75 -5.38
N CYS A 103 5.68 0.55 -5.58
CA CYS A 103 4.95 1.04 -6.75
C CYS A 103 5.82 0.81 -7.98
N ARG A 104 5.33 0.01 -8.93
CA ARG A 104 5.98 -0.09 -10.23
C ARG A 104 5.76 1.22 -10.97
N LYS A 105 6.80 2.05 -11.05
CA LYS A 105 6.86 3.11 -12.06
C LYS A 105 7.10 2.41 -13.39
N GLU A 106 6.20 2.57 -14.36
CA GLU A 106 6.52 2.16 -15.73
C GLU A 106 7.86 2.80 -16.12
N PRO A 107 8.76 2.06 -16.79
CA PRO A 107 9.94 2.69 -17.35
C PRO A 107 9.48 3.81 -18.27
N ASP A 108 10.00 5.01 -18.07
CA ASP A 108 9.81 6.10 -19.01
C ASP A 108 10.48 5.70 -20.32
N ASP A 109 9.71 5.15 -21.26
CA ASP A 109 10.17 4.74 -22.60
C ASP A 109 10.76 5.91 -23.43
N ARG A 110 10.85 7.11 -22.86
CA ARG A 110 11.47 8.29 -23.46
C ARG A 110 13.00 8.34 -23.40
N TYR A 111 13.68 7.32 -22.89
CA TYR A 111 15.16 7.26 -22.89
C TYR A 111 15.80 6.17 -23.77
N PHE A 112 15.02 5.39 -24.52
CA PHE A 112 15.54 4.58 -25.62
C PHE A 112 15.14 5.18 -26.97
N SER A 113 15.64 6.39 -27.21
CA SER A 113 15.85 6.88 -28.56
C SER A 113 17.33 7.27 -28.68
N VAL A 114 17.97 6.65 -29.67
CA VAL A 114 19.37 6.75 -30.13
C VAL A 114 20.31 5.69 -29.57
#